data_AF-A0A1N7KLI6-F1
#
_entry.id   AF-A0A1N7KLI6-F1
#
_cell.length_a   1.000
_cell.length_b   1.000
_cell.length_c   1.000
_cell.angle_alpha   90.00
_cell.angle_beta   90.00
_cell.angle_gamma   90.00
#
_symmetry.space_group_name_H-M   'P 1'
#
loop_
_entity.id
_entity.type
_entity.pdbx_description
1 polymer ?
#
loop_
_entity_poly.entity_id
_entity_poly.type
_entity_poly.pdbx_seq_one_letter_code
_entity_poly.pdbx_strand_id
1 'polypeptide(L)'
;MIKKHLVWTLAVLTLLSCQSEISNREDFVPPYFQLEEFVKKQASQLEGKTLHKEIQIDETKETVHLSPDKENWLQELDFFIQADINRPSLASAYEIADDANTLSYTLKKGEKSKLKFLEIVLDQQGYPSKIIFKMSGSNTFYESNTDGWLSVSADSKLIDQFEVTGRQKVMFLSPILMQVKAKIE
;
A
#
# COMPACT_ATOMS: atom_id res chain seq x y z
N MET A 1 -69.56 -6.93 4.03
CA MET A 1 -69.52 -7.52 2.67
C MET A 1 -68.39 -6.85 1.89
N ILE A 2 -67.45 -7.68 1.44
CA ILE A 2 -66.38 -7.48 0.44
C ILE A 2 -65.32 -6.41 0.78
N LYS A 3 -64.16 -6.92 1.20
CA LYS A 3 -63.00 -6.22 1.78
C LYS A 3 -62.17 -5.47 0.73
N LYS A 4 -61.82 -4.23 1.06
CA LYS A 4 -61.01 -3.25 0.32
C LYS A 4 -59.49 -3.47 0.51
N HIS A 5 -59.02 -4.71 0.47
CA HIS A 5 -57.62 -5.06 0.76
C HIS A 5 -56.94 -5.90 -0.33
N LEU A 6 -57.32 -5.72 -1.61
CA LEU A 6 -56.79 -6.52 -2.71
C LEU A 6 -55.81 -5.77 -3.64
N VAL A 7 -55.32 -4.58 -3.28
CA VAL A 7 -54.42 -3.79 -4.15
C VAL A 7 -53.09 -3.45 -3.47
N TRP A 8 -52.73 -4.12 -2.37
CA TRP A 8 -51.50 -3.81 -1.64
C TRP A 8 -50.65 -5.05 -1.31
N THR A 9 -50.57 -5.97 -2.28
CA THR A 9 -49.67 -7.14 -2.25
C THR A 9 -49.13 -7.41 -3.65
N LEU A 10 -48.53 -6.40 -4.28
CA LEU A 10 -47.71 -6.57 -5.49
C LEU A 10 -46.66 -5.46 -5.59
N ALA A 11 -45.79 -5.34 -4.60
CA ALA A 11 -44.60 -4.49 -4.68
C ALA A 11 -43.54 -4.87 -3.64
N VAL A 12 -43.43 -6.16 -3.29
CA VAL A 12 -42.38 -6.65 -2.39
C VAL A 12 -41.84 -7.96 -2.95
N LEU A 13 -41.01 -7.87 -3.98
CA LEU A 13 -39.95 -8.82 -4.28
C LEU A 13 -39.23 -8.32 -5.53
N THR A 14 -38.03 -7.77 -5.35
CA THR A 14 -36.87 -7.86 -6.29
C THR A 14 -35.90 -6.72 -6.01
N LEU A 15 -35.30 -6.64 -4.82
CA LEU A 15 -34.05 -5.91 -4.59
C LEU A 15 -33.28 -6.55 -3.42
N LEU A 16 -32.95 -7.84 -3.53
CA LEU A 16 -31.91 -8.48 -2.73
C LEU A 16 -31.06 -9.36 -3.64
N SER A 17 -30.26 -8.72 -4.48
CA SER A 17 -29.06 -9.33 -5.04
C SER A 17 -27.99 -8.24 -5.16
N CYS A 18 -27.67 -7.61 -4.03
CA CYS A 18 -26.33 -7.10 -3.85
C CYS A 18 -25.55 -8.28 -3.27
N GLN A 19 -25.03 -9.13 -4.16
CA GLN A 19 -24.03 -10.11 -3.78
C GLN A 19 -22.75 -9.31 -3.57
N SER A 20 -22.50 -8.92 -2.31
CA SER A 20 -21.14 -8.61 -1.93
C SER A 20 -20.35 -9.89 -2.16
N GLU A 21 -19.42 -9.86 -3.11
CA GLU A 21 -18.39 -10.88 -3.22
C GLU A 21 -17.48 -10.78 -2.00
N ILE A 22 -17.99 -11.21 -0.85
CA ILE A 22 -17.18 -11.66 0.27
C ILE A 22 -16.67 -13.03 -0.18
N SER A 23 -15.64 -13.01 -1.02
CA SER A 23 -14.82 -14.18 -1.26
C SER A 23 -14.13 -14.49 0.06
N ASN A 24 -14.68 -15.48 0.78
CA ASN A 24 -13.99 -16.22 1.82
C ASN A 24 -12.73 -16.81 1.17
N ARG A 25 -11.57 -16.17 1.37
CA ARG A 25 -10.27 -16.68 0.93
C ARG A 25 -9.74 -17.67 1.96
N GLU A 26 -10.35 -18.85 2.06
CA GLU A 26 -9.84 -19.90 2.96
C GLU A 26 -8.65 -20.68 2.37
N ASP A 27 -8.34 -20.54 1.07
CA ASP A 27 -7.31 -21.36 0.39
C ASP A 27 -6.07 -20.59 -0.14
N PHE A 28 -5.98 -19.27 0.04
CA PHE A 28 -4.82 -18.51 -0.45
C PHE A 28 -3.71 -18.46 0.60
N VAL A 29 -2.64 -19.22 0.38
CA VAL A 29 -1.41 -19.11 1.18
C VAL A 29 -0.50 -18.05 0.54
N PRO A 30 -0.21 -16.93 1.22
CA PRO A 30 0.66 -15.87 0.68
C PRO A 30 2.07 -16.39 0.36
N PRO A 31 2.53 -16.31 -0.90
CA PRO A 31 3.83 -16.85 -1.30
C PRO A 31 5.01 -15.88 -1.08
N TYR A 32 4.73 -14.63 -0.72
CA TYR A 32 5.73 -13.58 -0.56
C TYR A 32 5.74 -13.03 0.87
N PHE A 33 6.75 -12.21 1.19
CA PHE A 33 6.77 -11.47 2.45
C PHE A 33 5.46 -10.69 2.65
N GLN A 34 4.87 -10.83 3.84
CA GLN A 34 3.57 -10.23 4.18
C GLN A 34 3.76 -8.76 4.58
N LEU A 35 3.98 -7.90 3.57
CA LEU A 35 4.30 -6.49 3.76
C LEU A 35 3.15 -5.73 4.42
N GLU A 36 1.92 -5.97 3.95
CA GLU A 36 0.73 -5.31 4.51
C GLU A 36 0.57 -5.62 6.01
N GLU A 37 0.76 -6.87 6.42
CA GLU A 37 0.67 -7.28 7.83
C GLU A 37 1.78 -6.65 8.67
N PHE A 38 3.01 -6.64 8.15
CA PHE A 38 4.14 -5.99 8.80
C PHE A 38 3.85 -4.49 9.04
N VAL A 39 3.42 -3.77 8.01
CA VAL A 39 3.14 -2.32 8.09
C VAL A 39 1.97 -2.03 9.04
N LYS A 40 0.88 -2.82 8.99
CA LYS A 40 -0.26 -2.66 9.90
C LYS A 40 0.11 -2.90 11.36
N LYS A 41 0.98 -3.87 11.62
CA LYS A 41 1.52 -4.12 12.96
C LYS A 41 2.35 -2.93 13.43
N GLN A 42 3.26 -2.44 12.59
CA GLN A 42 4.08 -1.25 12.86
C GLN A 42 3.20 -0.03 13.17
N ALA A 43 2.19 0.28 12.35
CA ALA A 43 1.27 1.39 12.58
C ALA A 43 0.60 1.34 13.96
N SER A 44 0.23 0.14 14.45
CA SER A 44 -0.35 -0.02 15.78
C SER A 44 0.67 0.18 16.91
N GLN A 45 1.95 -0.12 16.66
CA GLN A 45 3.04 0.05 17.63
C GLN A 45 3.62 1.48 17.65
N LEU A 46 3.31 2.29 16.65
CA LEU A 46 3.70 3.69 16.54
C LEU A 46 2.69 4.65 17.23
N GLU A 47 1.62 4.15 17.82
CA GLU A 47 0.70 4.99 18.60
C GLU A 47 1.47 5.74 19.72
N GLY A 48 1.24 7.05 19.82
CA GLY A 48 1.94 7.93 20.77
C GLY A 48 3.30 8.44 20.28
N LYS A 49 3.76 8.03 19.09
CA LYS A 49 4.93 8.59 18.42
C LYS A 49 4.61 9.88 17.68
N THR A 50 5.62 10.74 17.54
CA THR A 50 5.54 11.97 16.76
C THR A 50 6.10 11.77 15.36
N LEU A 51 5.42 12.35 14.37
CA LEU A 51 5.80 12.32 12.97
C LEU A 51 6.22 13.72 12.53
N HIS A 52 7.44 13.84 12.03
CA HIS A 52 7.99 15.04 11.40
C HIS A 52 8.11 14.75 9.91
N LYS A 53 7.26 15.36 9.08
CA LYS A 53 7.29 15.14 7.63
C LYS A 53 7.48 16.43 6.83
N GLU A 54 8.23 16.30 5.75
CA GLU A 54 8.46 17.31 4.74
C GLU A 54 7.79 16.85 3.45
N ILE A 55 6.86 17.65 2.94
CA ILE A 55 6.15 17.42 1.68
C ILE A 55 6.65 18.46 0.68
N GLN A 56 7.10 18.00 -0.47
CA GLN A 56 7.46 18.84 -1.59
C GLN A 56 6.61 18.47 -2.80
N ILE A 57 5.94 19.46 -3.39
CA ILE A 57 5.24 19.34 -4.66
C ILE A 57 5.80 20.42 -5.59
N ASP A 58 6.52 19.99 -6.61
CA ASP A 58 7.33 20.84 -7.48
C ASP A 58 8.26 21.76 -6.67
N GLU A 59 8.02 23.08 -6.70
CA GLU A 59 8.80 24.09 -5.95
C GLU A 59 8.20 24.40 -4.57
N THR A 60 6.98 23.93 -4.28
CA THR A 60 6.29 24.20 -3.02
C THR A 60 6.70 23.18 -1.98
N LYS A 61 7.07 23.66 -0.80
CA LYS A 61 7.52 22.85 0.33
C LYS A 61 6.72 23.16 1.58
N GLU A 62 6.27 22.11 2.27
CA GLU A 62 5.53 22.16 3.51
C GLU A 62 6.20 21.25 4.55
N THR A 63 6.17 21.65 5.80
CA THR A 63 6.62 20.82 6.93
C THR A 63 5.47 20.66 7.91
N VAL A 64 5.22 19.42 8.31
CA VAL A 64 4.11 19.05 9.18
C VAL A 64 4.63 18.26 10.37
N HIS A 65 4.13 18.60 11.55
CA HIS A 65 4.39 17.90 12.81
C HIS A 65 3.08 17.33 13.32
N LEU A 66 3.01 16.02 13.48
CA LEU A 66 1.79 15.30 13.85
C LEU A 66 2.05 14.32 14.99
N SER A 67 0.99 13.98 15.72
CA SER A 67 0.96 12.82 16.61
C SER A 67 -0.17 11.90 16.11
N PRO A 68 0.09 11.07 15.08
CA PRO A 68 -0.95 10.28 14.47
C PRO A 68 -1.50 9.24 15.46
N ASP A 69 -2.81 9.04 15.45
CA ASP A 69 -3.39 7.80 15.94
C ASP A 69 -3.16 6.67 14.92
N LYS A 70 -3.62 5.47 15.24
CA LYS A 70 -3.44 4.31 14.37
C LYS A 70 -4.06 4.46 12.99
N GLU A 71 -5.23 5.07 12.86
CA GLU A 71 -5.87 5.24 11.55
C GLU A 71 -5.05 6.19 10.68
N ASN A 72 -4.58 7.29 11.27
CA ASN A 72 -3.70 8.23 10.60
C ASN A 72 -2.35 7.59 10.25
N TRP A 73 -1.77 6.74 11.10
CA TRP A 73 -0.56 5.99 10.75
C TRP A 73 -0.74 5.07 9.54
N LEU A 74 -1.89 4.40 9.44
CA LEU A 74 -2.19 3.58 8.27
C LEU A 74 -2.28 4.41 7.00
N GLN A 75 -2.80 5.64 7.08
CA GLN A 75 -2.83 6.56 5.94
C GLN A 75 -1.43 7.03 5.54
N GLU A 76 -0.57 7.38 6.51
CA GLU A 76 0.81 7.81 6.24
C GLU A 76 1.66 6.70 5.61
N LEU A 77 1.38 5.44 5.97
CA LEU A 77 2.11 4.26 5.49
C LEU A 77 1.41 3.55 4.31
N ASP A 78 0.34 4.12 3.77
CA ASP A 78 -0.52 3.47 2.77
C ASP A 78 0.25 3.08 1.49
N PHE A 79 1.26 3.86 1.08
CA PHE A 79 2.11 3.48 -0.06
C PHE A 79 2.79 2.12 0.12
N PHE A 80 3.18 1.77 1.33
CA PHE A 80 3.79 0.47 1.64
C PHE A 80 2.75 -0.64 1.73
N ILE A 81 1.53 -0.33 2.19
CA ILE A 81 0.39 -1.27 2.17
C ILE A 81 0.03 -1.60 0.72
N GLN A 82 -0.06 -0.59 -0.15
CA GLN A 82 -0.36 -0.77 -1.57
C GLN A 82 0.74 -1.51 -2.33
N ALA A 83 1.97 -1.49 -1.83
CA ALA A 83 3.10 -2.22 -2.38
C ALA A 83 3.08 -3.73 -2.03
N ASP A 84 2.12 -4.22 -1.25
CA ASP A 84 1.99 -5.66 -1.00
C ASP A 84 1.56 -6.44 -2.26
N ILE A 85 2.30 -7.51 -2.54
CA ILE A 85 2.13 -8.37 -3.72
C ILE A 85 1.34 -9.65 -3.44
N ASN A 86 0.91 -9.90 -2.21
CA ASN A 86 0.16 -11.09 -1.84
C ASN A 86 -1.30 -10.98 -2.30
N ARG A 87 -1.48 -11.12 -3.61
CA ARG A 87 -2.78 -11.17 -4.28
C ARG A 87 -2.86 -12.47 -5.07
N PRO A 88 -4.02 -13.15 -5.11
CA PRO A 88 -4.17 -14.38 -5.89
C PRO A 88 -3.74 -14.23 -7.35
N SER A 89 -4.04 -13.08 -7.98
CA SER A 89 -3.65 -12.78 -9.36
C SER A 89 -2.15 -12.55 -9.57
N LEU A 90 -1.36 -12.39 -8.50
CA LEU A 90 0.07 -12.09 -8.54
C LEU A 90 0.93 -13.22 -7.99
N ALA A 91 0.34 -14.34 -7.54
CA ALA A 91 1.00 -15.42 -6.82
C ALA A 91 2.23 -16.02 -7.51
N SER A 92 2.31 -15.92 -8.84
CA SER A 92 3.45 -16.37 -9.65
C SER A 92 4.08 -15.26 -10.51
N ALA A 93 3.67 -14.00 -10.33
CA ALA A 93 4.00 -12.91 -11.24
C ALA A 93 5.40 -12.31 -11.02
N TYR A 94 6.06 -12.65 -9.91
CA TYR A 94 7.37 -12.11 -9.54
C TYR A 94 8.47 -13.18 -9.60
N GLU A 95 9.64 -12.78 -10.08
CA GLU A 95 10.91 -13.48 -9.87
C GLU A 95 11.40 -13.19 -8.46
N ILE A 96 11.89 -14.22 -7.78
CA ILE A 96 12.37 -14.13 -6.40
C ILE A 96 13.89 -14.32 -6.45
N ALA A 97 14.61 -13.35 -5.91
CA ALA A 97 16.02 -13.49 -5.58
C ALA A 97 16.15 -13.41 -4.06
N ASP A 98 16.84 -14.39 -3.49
CA ASP A 98 17.13 -14.47 -2.06
C ASP A 98 18.65 -14.48 -1.92
N ASP A 99 19.20 -13.39 -1.37
CA ASP A 99 20.64 -13.23 -1.14
C ASP A 99 20.90 -12.89 0.33
N ALA A 100 21.31 -13.91 1.09
CA ALA A 100 21.69 -13.88 2.51
C ALA A 100 20.66 -13.21 3.45
N ASN A 101 20.57 -11.88 3.38
CA ASN A 101 19.70 -11.04 4.19
C ASN A 101 18.75 -10.18 3.33
N THR A 102 18.59 -10.47 2.04
CA THR A 102 17.79 -9.65 1.12
C THR A 102 16.81 -10.50 0.35
N LEU A 103 15.53 -10.16 0.45
CA LEU A 103 14.45 -10.73 -0.36
C LEU A 103 14.06 -9.73 -1.44
N SER A 104 14.35 -10.04 -2.70
CA SER A 104 14.02 -9.16 -3.83
C SER A 104 12.99 -9.82 -4.74
N TYR A 105 11.94 -9.06 -5.08
CA TYR A 105 10.84 -9.46 -5.94
C TYR A 105 10.80 -8.56 -7.17
N THR A 106 11.04 -9.11 -8.34
CA THR A 106 11.02 -8.37 -9.62
C THR A 106 9.88 -8.86 -10.50
N LEU A 107 9.07 -7.95 -11.03
CA LEU A 107 7.94 -8.33 -11.89
C LEU A 107 8.46 -9.04 -13.15
N LYS A 108 7.95 -10.24 -13.43
CA LYS A 108 8.30 -11.01 -14.63
C LYS A 108 7.91 -10.27 -15.90
N LYS A 109 8.68 -10.50 -16.96
CA LYS A 109 8.38 -9.97 -18.29
C LYS A 109 7.01 -10.49 -18.76
N GLY A 110 6.13 -9.56 -19.15
CA GLY A 110 4.78 -9.87 -19.66
C GLY A 110 3.69 -9.85 -18.59
N GLU A 111 4.05 -9.89 -17.31
CA GLU A 111 3.08 -9.78 -16.22
C GLU A 111 2.58 -8.35 -16.02
N LYS A 112 1.36 -8.22 -15.50
CA LYS A 112 0.69 -6.93 -15.30
C LYS A 112 0.53 -6.62 -13.81
N SER A 113 1.37 -5.73 -13.31
CA SER A 113 1.23 -5.13 -11.98
C SER A 113 1.75 -3.71 -11.98
N LYS A 114 1.23 -2.84 -11.11
CA LYS A 114 1.81 -1.51 -10.87
C LYS A 114 3.15 -1.64 -10.16
N LEU A 115 3.28 -2.56 -9.21
CA LEU A 115 4.53 -2.78 -8.50
C LEU A 115 5.51 -3.54 -9.39
N LYS A 116 6.65 -2.91 -9.69
CA LYS A 116 7.69 -3.45 -10.56
C LYS A 116 8.81 -4.14 -9.78
N PHE A 117 9.08 -3.63 -8.58
CA PHE A 117 10.16 -4.08 -7.72
C PHE A 117 9.76 -3.91 -6.25
N LEU A 118 10.09 -4.90 -5.44
CA LEU A 118 10.02 -4.85 -3.98
C LEU A 118 11.27 -5.53 -3.42
N GLU A 119 11.90 -4.91 -2.43
CA GLU A 119 13.06 -5.45 -1.74
C GLU A 119 12.88 -5.30 -0.23
N ILE A 120 13.16 -6.38 0.49
CA ILE A 120 13.14 -6.45 1.95
C ILE A 120 14.55 -6.81 2.41
N VAL A 121 15.22 -5.88 3.06
CA VAL A 121 16.52 -6.12 3.70
C VAL A 121 16.27 -6.49 5.16
N LEU A 122 16.81 -7.62 5.57
CA LEU A 122 16.72 -8.17 6.91
C LEU A 122 17.97 -7.83 7.71
N ASP A 123 17.82 -7.66 9.02
CA ASP A 123 18.95 -7.61 9.94
C ASP A 123 19.50 -9.00 10.24
N GLN A 124 20.52 -9.08 11.08
CA GLN A 124 21.17 -10.35 11.46
C GLN A 124 20.23 -11.32 12.21
N GLN A 125 19.10 -10.82 12.74
CA GLN A 125 18.10 -11.63 13.42
C GLN A 125 16.95 -12.04 12.47
N GLY A 126 17.04 -11.70 11.18
CA GLY A 126 16.01 -11.97 10.19
C GLY A 126 14.82 -11.00 10.28
N TYR A 127 14.96 -9.87 10.97
CA TYR A 127 13.90 -8.86 11.08
C TYR A 127 14.04 -7.78 10.00
N PRO A 128 12.95 -7.29 9.38
CA PRO A 128 13.04 -6.22 8.38
C PRO A 128 13.74 -4.98 8.93
N SER A 129 14.79 -4.56 8.25
CA SER A 129 15.59 -3.36 8.55
C SER A 129 15.37 -2.25 7.52
N LYS A 130 15.10 -2.61 6.27
CA LYS A 130 14.78 -1.68 5.18
C LYS A 130 13.82 -2.32 4.21
N ILE A 131 12.89 -1.53 3.69
CA ILE A 131 11.95 -1.95 2.65
C ILE A 131 12.01 -0.91 1.54
N ILE A 132 12.12 -1.36 0.30
CA ILE A 132 12.22 -0.52 -0.89
C ILE A 132 11.20 -1.01 -1.91
N PHE A 133 10.45 -0.11 -2.53
CA PHE A 133 9.53 -0.44 -3.61
C PHE A 133 9.68 0.51 -4.80
N LYS A 134 9.31 0.00 -5.98
CA LYS A 134 9.13 0.80 -7.20
C LYS A 134 7.82 0.44 -7.86
N MET A 135 6.96 1.42 -8.06
CA MET A 135 5.69 1.31 -8.75
C MET A 135 5.72 2.14 -10.02
N SER A 136 5.18 1.59 -11.10
CA SER A 136 4.99 2.29 -12.35
C SER A 136 3.69 1.86 -13.01
N GLY A 137 2.93 2.84 -13.48
CA GLY A 137 1.69 2.62 -14.20
C GLY A 137 1.58 3.60 -15.36
N SER A 138 1.25 3.08 -16.54
CA SER A 138 1.02 3.92 -17.72
C SER A 138 -0.20 3.45 -18.51
N ASN A 139 -0.84 4.41 -19.16
CA ASN A 139 -1.83 4.20 -20.20
C ASN A 139 -1.66 5.30 -21.26
N THR A 140 -2.53 5.34 -22.27
CA THR A 140 -2.44 6.32 -23.37
C THR A 140 -2.38 7.77 -22.91
N PHE A 141 -2.98 8.13 -21.77
CA PHE A 141 -3.16 9.52 -21.34
C PHE A 141 -2.36 9.89 -20.09
N TYR A 142 -1.78 8.90 -19.41
CA TYR A 142 -1.22 9.07 -18.08
C TYR A 142 -0.03 8.14 -17.83
N GLU A 143 1.00 8.69 -17.21
CA GLU A 143 2.14 7.94 -16.68
C GLU A 143 2.37 8.30 -15.21
N SER A 144 2.71 7.29 -14.41
CA SER A 144 3.03 7.42 -12.99
C SER A 144 4.22 6.57 -12.65
N ASN A 145 5.12 7.13 -11.85
CA ASN A 145 6.18 6.41 -11.17
C ASN A 145 6.16 6.81 -9.70
N THR A 146 6.26 5.83 -8.82
CA THR A 146 6.31 6.04 -7.37
C THR A 146 7.36 5.11 -6.80
N ASP A 147 8.41 5.68 -6.24
CA ASP A 147 9.47 4.94 -5.60
C ASP A 147 9.47 5.32 -4.12
N GLY A 148 9.62 4.33 -3.24
CA GLY A 148 9.62 4.59 -1.81
C GLY A 148 10.53 3.65 -1.05
N TRP A 149 10.96 4.10 0.11
CA TRP A 149 11.70 3.28 1.05
C TRP A 149 11.31 3.63 2.49
N LEU A 150 11.41 2.64 3.39
CA LEU A 150 11.36 2.85 4.83
C LEU A 150 12.53 2.14 5.51
N SER A 151 12.90 2.62 6.68
CA SER A 151 13.86 1.99 7.58
C SER A 151 13.20 1.64 8.91
N VAL A 152 13.78 0.66 9.57
CA VAL A 152 13.40 0.21 10.90
C VAL A 152 14.59 0.39 11.82
N SER A 153 14.36 1.03 12.96
CA SER A 153 15.37 1.21 13.99
C SER A 153 15.85 -0.14 14.53
N ALA A 154 17.17 -0.31 14.60
CA ALA A 154 17.77 -1.53 15.16
C ALA A 154 17.41 -1.72 16.65
N ASP A 155 17.21 -0.62 17.38
CA ASP A 155 16.96 -0.61 18.83
C ASP A 155 15.49 -0.85 19.16
N SER A 156 14.59 -0.04 18.58
CA SER A 156 13.15 -0.13 18.89
C SER A 156 12.43 -1.20 18.09
N LYS A 157 13.03 -1.68 16.98
CA LYS A 157 12.38 -2.51 15.95
C LYS A 157 11.11 -1.88 15.37
N LEU A 158 11.02 -0.54 15.43
CA LEU A 158 9.95 0.23 14.84
C LEU A 158 10.42 1.00 13.61
N ILE A 159 9.50 1.27 12.68
CA ILE A 159 9.76 2.20 11.58
C ILE A 159 10.17 3.55 12.18
N ASP A 160 11.30 4.09 11.71
CA ASP A 160 11.83 5.37 12.20
C ASP A 160 11.90 6.43 11.11
N GLN A 161 11.99 6.04 9.84
CA GLN A 161 12.04 6.95 8.70
C GLN A 161 11.42 6.32 7.46
N PHE A 162 10.87 7.16 6.61
CA PHE A 162 10.48 6.76 5.26
C PHE A 162 10.56 7.93 4.29
N GLU A 163 10.67 7.59 3.02
CA GLU A 163 10.58 8.54 1.92
C GLU A 163 9.77 7.93 0.78
N VAL A 164 8.93 8.76 0.16
CA VAL A 164 8.18 8.42 -1.05
C VAL A 164 8.37 9.54 -2.06
N THR A 165 8.80 9.16 -3.27
CA THR A 165 8.92 10.08 -4.41
C THR A 165 7.92 9.66 -5.48
N GLY A 166 7.30 10.65 -6.10
CA GLY A 166 6.28 10.46 -7.12
C GLY A 166 6.53 11.35 -8.31
N ARG A 167 6.29 10.81 -9.50
CA ARG A 167 6.23 11.57 -10.74
C ARG A 167 4.95 11.18 -11.47
N GLN A 168 4.13 12.18 -11.80
CA GLN A 168 2.90 11.99 -12.55
C GLN A 168 2.92 12.86 -13.81
N LYS A 169 2.54 12.29 -14.94
CA LYS A 169 2.46 12.99 -16.22
C LYS A 169 1.13 12.68 -16.88
N VAL A 170 0.34 13.73 -17.08
CA VAL A 170 -0.85 13.69 -17.95
C VAL A 170 -0.45 14.22 -19.32
N MET A 171 -1.02 13.65 -20.38
CA MET A 171 -0.81 14.13 -21.74
C MET A 171 -1.12 15.64 -21.82
N PHE A 172 -0.29 16.38 -22.56
CA PHE A 172 -0.38 17.84 -22.75
C PHE A 172 -0.11 18.73 -21.53
N LEU A 173 0.06 18.18 -20.32
CA LEU A 173 0.40 18.95 -19.11
C LEU A 173 1.85 18.73 -18.70
N SER A 174 2.47 19.66 -17.97
CA SER A 174 3.78 19.42 -17.35
C SER A 174 3.70 18.29 -16.30
N PRO A 175 4.76 17.48 -16.12
CA PRO A 175 4.79 16.50 -15.03
C PRO A 175 4.76 17.18 -13.67
N ILE A 176 4.09 16.56 -12.71
CA ILE A 176 4.10 16.94 -11.30
C ILE A 176 5.09 16.02 -10.58
N LEU A 177 5.98 16.62 -9.80
CA LEU A 177 6.93 15.91 -8.95
C LEU A 177 6.52 16.05 -7.48
N MET A 178 6.50 14.93 -6.77
CA MET A 178 6.18 14.88 -5.34
C MET A 178 7.30 14.17 -4.59
N GLN A 179 7.63 14.66 -3.41
CA GLN A 179 8.49 13.98 -2.45
C GLN A 179 7.91 14.14 -1.05
N VAL A 180 7.84 13.06 -0.30
CA VAL A 180 7.49 13.04 1.10
C VAL A 180 8.65 12.40 1.85
N LYS A 181 9.25 13.13 2.78
CA LYS A 181 10.27 12.60 3.70
C LYS A 181 9.72 12.66 5.11
N ALA A 182 9.87 11.59 5.86
CA ALA A 182 9.31 11.47 7.19
C ALA A 182 10.33 10.89 8.17
N LYS A 183 10.33 11.44 9.38
CA LYS A 183 11.07 10.94 10.53
C LYS A 183 10.10 10.78 11.70
N ILE A 184 10.26 9.69 12.44
CA ILE A 184 9.40 9.27 13.55
C ILE A 184 10.23 9.28 14.84
N GLU A 185 9.68 9.88 15.90
CA GLU A 185 10.33 10.05 17.22
C GLU A 185 9.43 9.52 18.36
#